data_AF-A0A924U2S2-F1
#
_entry.id   AF-A0A924U2S2-F1
#
_cell.length_a   1.000
_cell.length_b   1.000
_cell.length_c   1.000
_cell.angle_alpha   90.00
_cell.angle_beta   90.00
_cell.angle_gamma   90.00
#
_symmetry.space_group_name_H-M   'P 1'
#
loop_
_entity.id
_entity.type
_entity.pdbx_description
1 polymer ?
#
loop_
_entity_poly.entity_id
_entity_poly.type
_entity_poly.pdbx_seq_one_letter_code
_entity_poly.pdbx_strand_id
1 'polypeptide(L)'
;MADKNMQFALRGALGRPDAMGIRAIDYEFRTHIGRDGGVRTTGVELLLRDRGRFARALLVFDLEGSGARPDQTAEDLERVLDQELLAQWGPHAKAIVIAPEVDIWLWGADNALKESLRWPLEGSIRSWLQQKGFRFDADGKPERPKEALEAMVRIHRQPRSSALYEKITSRISLQRCTDPAFVRLRAALQHWFPAADR
;
A
#
# COMPACT_ATOMS: atom_id res chain seq x y z
N MET A 1 7.41 10.95 -6.54
CA MET A 1 8.02 9.61 -6.36
C MET A 1 7.14 8.74 -5.48
N ALA A 2 6.61 9.25 -4.36
CA ALA A 2 5.67 8.52 -3.49
C ALA A 2 4.45 7.93 -4.23
N ASP A 3 3.72 8.73 -5.03
CA ASP A 3 2.55 8.26 -5.79
C ASP A 3 2.88 7.07 -6.72
N LYS A 4 4.08 7.05 -7.29
CA LYS A 4 4.53 5.95 -8.16
C LYS A 4 4.84 4.70 -7.34
N ASN A 5 5.38 4.83 -6.14
CA ASN A 5 5.67 3.66 -5.29
C ASN A 5 4.38 2.94 -4.88
N MET A 6 3.36 3.70 -4.49
CA MET A 6 2.04 3.15 -4.18
C MET A 6 1.40 2.49 -5.39
N GLN A 7 1.42 3.15 -6.55
CA GLN A 7 0.89 2.59 -7.79
C GLN A 7 1.55 1.25 -8.14
N PHE A 8 2.87 1.16 -8.01
CA PHE A 8 3.62 -0.06 -8.33
C PHE A 8 3.42 -1.16 -7.28
N ALA A 9 3.26 -0.81 -6.00
CA ALA A 9 2.89 -1.76 -4.95
C ALA A 9 1.51 -2.38 -5.23
N LEU A 10 0.52 -1.55 -5.56
CA LEU A 10 -0.82 -2.01 -5.94
C LEU A 10 -0.78 -2.84 -7.23
N ARG A 11 0.00 -2.42 -8.23
CA ARG A 11 0.19 -3.18 -9.48
C ARG A 11 0.76 -4.57 -9.22
N GLY A 12 1.79 -4.68 -8.38
CA GLY A 12 2.40 -5.97 -8.03
C GLY A 12 1.42 -6.88 -7.26
N ALA A 13 0.54 -6.31 -6.44
CA ALA A 13 -0.51 -7.06 -5.76
C ALA A 13 -1.64 -7.51 -6.70
N LEU A 14 -2.18 -6.59 -7.51
CA LEU A 14 -3.28 -6.85 -8.45
C LEU A 14 -2.87 -7.74 -9.63
N GLY A 15 -1.58 -7.76 -9.99
CA GLY A 15 -1.02 -8.67 -10.99
C GLY A 15 -1.01 -10.14 -10.56
N ARG A 16 -1.44 -10.45 -9.33
CA ARG A 16 -1.49 -11.82 -8.78
C ARG A 16 -2.89 -12.13 -8.23
N PRO A 17 -3.94 -12.18 -9.07
CA PRO A 17 -5.32 -12.36 -8.63
C PRO A 17 -5.51 -13.60 -7.74
N ASP A 18 -4.92 -14.75 -8.11
CA ASP A 18 -4.94 -15.97 -7.31
C ASP A 18 -4.34 -15.79 -5.89
N ALA A 19 -3.24 -15.03 -5.77
CA ALA A 19 -2.62 -14.76 -4.47
C ALA A 19 -3.45 -13.80 -3.61
N MET A 20 -4.26 -12.96 -4.25
CA MET A 20 -5.23 -12.06 -3.60
C MET A 20 -6.57 -12.76 -3.31
N GLY A 21 -6.78 -13.98 -3.82
CA GLY A 21 -8.05 -14.69 -3.70
C GLY A 21 -9.18 -14.02 -4.50
N ILE A 22 -8.83 -13.37 -5.61
CA ILE A 22 -9.78 -12.68 -6.50
C ILE A 22 -9.70 -13.26 -7.91
N ARG A 23 -10.76 -13.07 -8.70
CA ARG A 23 -10.66 -13.26 -10.16
C ARG A 23 -9.79 -12.18 -10.80
N ALA A 24 -9.31 -12.43 -12.02
CA ALA A 24 -8.64 -11.39 -12.81
C ALA A 24 -9.57 -10.18 -13.03
N ILE A 25 -9.00 -8.98 -12.97
CA ILE A 25 -9.71 -7.71 -13.14
C ILE A 25 -8.93 -6.75 -14.03
N ASP A 26 -9.65 -5.92 -14.76
CA ASP A 26 -9.10 -4.73 -15.40
C ASP A 26 -9.15 -3.54 -14.44
N TYR A 27 -8.11 -2.71 -14.45
CA TYR A 27 -8.01 -1.56 -13.57
C TYR A 27 -7.22 -0.42 -14.22
N GLU A 28 -7.52 0.81 -13.81
CA GLU A 28 -6.80 2.01 -14.24
C GLU A 28 -6.43 2.84 -13.01
N PHE A 29 -5.22 3.39 -12.99
CA PHE A 29 -4.76 4.25 -11.90
C PHE A 29 -5.00 5.73 -12.21
N ARG A 30 -5.50 6.46 -11.22
CA ARG A 30 -5.60 7.93 -11.22
C ARG A 30 -4.70 8.50 -10.15
N THR A 31 -3.76 9.37 -10.54
CA THR A 31 -2.92 10.10 -9.59
C THR A 31 -3.52 11.48 -9.33
N HIS A 32 -3.58 11.89 -8.08
CA HIS A 32 -4.07 13.21 -7.71
C HIS A 32 -2.93 14.23 -7.71
N ILE A 33 -3.12 15.41 -8.30
CA ILE A 33 -2.07 16.45 -8.39
C ILE A 33 -1.55 16.90 -7.02
N GLY A 34 -2.45 16.93 -6.02
CA GLY A 34 -2.16 17.23 -4.63
C GLY A 34 -1.59 16.05 -3.82
N ARG A 35 -1.25 14.92 -4.47
CA ARG A 35 -0.76 13.68 -3.83
C ARG A 35 -1.69 13.22 -2.70
N ASP A 36 -1.16 12.58 -1.65
CA ASP A 36 -1.94 12.05 -0.53
C ASP A 36 -2.87 13.08 0.12
N GLY A 37 -2.40 14.33 0.26
CA GLY A 37 -3.23 15.41 0.80
C GLY A 37 -4.42 15.75 -0.10
N GLY A 38 -4.20 15.79 -1.41
CA GLY A 38 -5.28 15.98 -2.37
C GLY A 38 -6.19 14.76 -2.53
N VAL A 39 -5.66 13.53 -2.42
CA VAL A 39 -6.49 12.32 -2.37
C VAL A 39 -7.43 12.37 -1.16
N ARG A 40 -6.92 12.78 0.01
CA ARG A 40 -7.72 12.94 1.23
C ARG A 40 -8.80 14.01 1.11
N THR A 41 -8.51 15.16 0.47
CA THR A 41 -9.44 16.29 0.48
C THR A 41 -10.39 16.33 -0.71
N THR A 42 -9.94 15.89 -1.89
CA THR A 42 -10.67 16.03 -3.15
C THR A 42 -10.64 14.78 -4.03
N GLY A 43 -10.22 13.65 -3.45
CA GLY A 43 -10.06 12.40 -4.19
C GLY A 43 -11.40 11.72 -4.53
N VAL A 44 -12.44 11.94 -3.73
CA VAL A 44 -13.80 11.44 -4.01
C VAL A 44 -14.35 12.08 -5.29
N GLU A 45 -14.19 13.39 -5.45
CA GLU A 45 -14.59 14.15 -6.64
C GLU A 45 -13.78 13.74 -7.87
N LEU A 46 -12.49 13.43 -7.69
CA LEU A 46 -11.66 12.90 -8.77
C LEU A 46 -12.22 11.56 -9.27
N LEU A 47 -12.54 10.63 -8.36
CA LEU A 47 -13.13 9.35 -8.74
C LEU A 47 -14.47 9.54 -9.42
N LEU A 48 -15.35 10.41 -8.92
CA LEU A 48 -16.69 10.64 -9.48
C LEU A 48 -16.69 10.89 -11.00
N ARG A 49 -15.65 11.53 -11.55
CA ARG A 49 -15.49 11.78 -13.00
C ARG A 49 -15.46 10.50 -13.84
N ASP A 50 -15.08 9.39 -13.23
CA ASP A 50 -14.92 8.08 -13.85
C ASP A 50 -16.07 7.10 -13.49
N ARG A 51 -17.10 7.55 -12.75
CA ARG A 51 -18.21 6.69 -12.30
C ARG A 51 -18.96 5.98 -13.44
N GLY A 52 -19.06 6.60 -14.61
CA GLY A 52 -19.67 6.00 -15.79
C GLY A 52 -18.79 4.96 -16.50
N ARG A 53 -17.52 4.83 -16.13
CA ARG A 53 -16.52 3.99 -16.81
C ARG A 53 -16.10 2.76 -16.00
N PHE A 54 -16.25 2.81 -14.68
CA PHE A 54 -15.80 1.73 -13.78
C PHE A 54 -16.93 1.21 -12.91
N ALA A 55 -16.95 -0.11 -12.70
CA ALA A 55 -17.91 -0.76 -11.83
C ALA A 55 -17.57 -0.60 -10.33
N ARG A 56 -16.30 -0.31 -10.01
CA ARG A 56 -15.79 -0.14 -8.64
C ARG A 56 -14.75 0.98 -8.59
N ALA A 57 -14.59 1.61 -7.44
CA ALA A 57 -13.54 2.59 -7.21
C ALA A 57 -12.80 2.36 -5.89
N LEU A 58 -11.49 2.61 -5.91
CA LEU A 58 -10.64 2.58 -4.72
C LEU A 58 -9.95 3.93 -4.57
N LEU A 59 -10.07 4.50 -3.38
CA LEU A 59 -9.32 5.67 -2.98
C LEU A 59 -8.20 5.21 -2.04
N VAL A 60 -6.94 5.40 -2.43
CA VAL A 60 -5.78 4.89 -1.65
C VAL A 60 -4.76 6.01 -1.46
N PHE A 61 -4.29 6.22 -0.22
CA PHE A 61 -3.24 7.18 0.11
C PHE A 61 -2.51 6.83 1.42
N ASP A 62 -1.34 7.42 1.61
CA ASP A 62 -0.52 7.28 2.81
C ASP A 62 -1.02 8.23 3.91
N LEU A 63 -1.11 7.76 5.16
CA LEU A 63 -1.47 8.62 6.29
C LEU A 63 -0.42 9.70 6.49
N GLU A 64 0.85 9.32 6.49
CA GLU A 64 1.97 10.24 6.57
C GLU A 64 2.04 11.14 5.33
N GLY A 65 2.09 12.46 5.54
CA GLY A 65 2.13 13.42 4.44
C GLY A 65 0.76 13.77 3.84
N SER A 66 -0.33 13.14 4.27
CA SER A 66 -1.71 13.50 3.85
C SER A 66 -2.22 14.81 4.44
N GLY A 67 -1.53 15.37 5.44
CA GLY A 67 -2.03 16.50 6.21
C GLY A 67 -3.20 16.15 7.14
N ALA A 68 -3.35 14.87 7.48
CA ALA A 68 -4.22 14.43 8.59
C ALA A 68 -3.79 15.08 9.90
N ARG A 69 -4.77 15.32 10.80
CA ARG A 69 -4.44 15.83 12.13
C ARG A 69 -3.74 14.74 12.96
N PRO A 70 -2.89 15.11 13.94
CA PRO A 70 -2.15 14.14 14.75
C PRO A 70 -3.01 13.14 15.53
N ASP A 71 -4.27 13.48 15.82
CA ASP A 71 -5.25 12.65 16.53
C ASP A 71 -6.04 11.72 15.61
N GLN A 72 -5.93 11.86 14.28
CA GLN A 72 -6.70 11.07 13.34
C GLN A 72 -5.96 9.78 12.96
N THR A 73 -6.66 8.65 13.12
CA THR A 73 -6.18 7.35 12.65
C THR A 73 -6.50 7.13 11.16
N ALA A 74 -5.87 6.13 10.56
CA ALA A 74 -6.20 5.70 9.20
C ALA A 74 -7.67 5.29 9.09
N GLU A 75 -8.18 4.52 10.06
CA GLU A 75 -9.57 4.08 10.13
C GLU A 75 -10.55 5.26 10.29
N ASP A 76 -10.16 6.32 11.00
CA ASP A 76 -10.99 7.52 11.12
C ASP A 76 -11.16 8.24 9.78
N LEU A 77 -10.07 8.38 9.03
CA LEU A 77 -10.11 8.97 7.70
C LEU A 77 -10.89 8.08 6.72
N GLU A 78 -10.66 6.77 6.74
CA GLU A 78 -11.42 5.83 5.91
C GLU A 78 -12.92 5.96 6.18
N ARG A 79 -13.35 6.06 7.44
CA ARG A 79 -14.77 6.18 7.79
C ARG A 79 -15.42 7.43 7.21
N VAL A 80 -14.74 8.58 7.30
CA VAL A 80 -15.23 9.84 6.74
C VAL A 80 -15.33 9.74 5.22
N LEU A 81 -14.26 9.26 4.57
CA LEU A 81 -14.23 9.12 3.11
C LEU A 81 -15.21 8.07 2.59
N ASP A 82 -15.42 6.98 3.31
CA ASP A 82 -16.40 5.95 2.95
C ASP A 82 -17.84 6.50 3.01
N GLN A 83 -18.15 7.42 3.93
CA GLN A 83 -19.46 8.09 3.96
C GLN A 83 -19.67 8.96 2.72
N GLU A 84 -18.65 9.72 2.31
CA GLU A 84 -18.70 10.52 1.09
C GLU A 84 -18.79 9.65 -0.17
N LEU A 85 -17.98 8.58 -0.22
CA LEU A 85 -18.01 7.60 -1.29
C LEU A 85 -19.37 6.89 -1.36
N LEU A 86 -20.00 6.56 -0.24
CA LEU A 86 -21.32 5.93 -0.23
C LEU A 86 -22.37 6.82 -0.92
N ALA A 87 -22.34 8.13 -0.68
CA ALA A 87 -23.26 9.06 -1.32
C ALA A 87 -23.06 9.15 -2.85
N GLN A 88 -21.81 9.01 -3.32
CA GLN A 88 -21.44 9.23 -4.72
C GLN A 88 -21.30 7.94 -5.54
N TRP A 89 -20.98 6.82 -4.91
CA TRP A 89 -20.66 5.53 -5.53
C TRP A 89 -21.48 4.37 -4.96
N GLY A 90 -22.30 4.60 -3.93
CA GLY A 90 -23.01 3.52 -3.25
C GLY A 90 -22.02 2.52 -2.62
N PRO A 91 -22.35 1.22 -2.56
CA PRO A 91 -21.45 0.18 -2.02
C PRO A 91 -20.32 -0.21 -2.99
N HIS A 92 -20.08 0.58 -4.05
CA HIS A 92 -19.15 0.26 -5.11
C HIS A 92 -17.79 0.95 -4.97
N ALA A 93 -17.55 1.67 -3.87
CA ALA A 93 -16.25 2.25 -3.60
C ALA A 93 -15.79 2.04 -2.16
N LYS A 94 -14.48 2.18 -1.93
CA LYS A 94 -13.85 2.08 -0.60
C LYS A 94 -12.62 2.99 -0.53
N ALA A 95 -12.44 3.66 0.60
CA ALA A 95 -11.18 4.31 0.96
C ALA A 95 -10.27 3.34 1.73
N ILE A 96 -8.97 3.36 1.41
CA ILE A 96 -7.91 2.63 2.10
C ILE A 96 -6.81 3.62 2.46
N VAL A 97 -6.55 3.79 3.75
CA VAL A 97 -5.48 4.66 4.25
C VAL A 97 -4.39 3.79 4.84
N ILE A 98 -3.17 3.95 4.34
CA ILE A 98 -2.02 3.13 4.75
C ILE A 98 -1.28 3.87 5.86
N ALA A 99 -1.09 3.21 7.02
CA ALA A 99 -0.39 3.78 8.16
C ALA A 99 0.94 3.05 8.44
N PRO A 100 2.07 3.76 8.55
CA PRO A 100 2.23 5.19 8.24
C PRO A 100 2.16 5.46 6.72
N GLU A 101 2.58 4.51 5.89
CA GLU A 101 2.72 4.64 4.44
C GLU A 101 2.94 3.28 3.75
N VAL A 102 2.86 3.22 2.42
CA VAL A 102 2.99 2.00 1.60
C VAL A 102 4.30 1.21 1.78
N ASP A 103 5.39 1.87 2.18
CA ASP A 103 6.67 1.20 2.48
C ASP A 103 6.52 0.09 3.53
N ILE A 104 5.55 0.23 4.42
CA ILE A 104 5.25 -0.76 5.47
C ILE A 104 4.95 -2.15 4.90
N TRP A 105 4.37 -2.23 3.69
CA TRP A 105 4.04 -3.49 3.03
C TRP A 105 5.28 -4.27 2.62
N LEU A 106 6.41 -3.61 2.38
CA LEU A 106 7.63 -4.29 1.94
C LEU A 106 8.24 -5.17 3.05
N TRP A 107 7.91 -4.89 4.31
CA TRP A 107 8.44 -5.57 5.50
C TRP A 107 7.72 -6.88 5.83
N GLY A 108 6.74 -7.30 5.01
CA GLY A 108 6.04 -8.57 5.17
C GLY A 108 6.85 -9.82 4.80
N ALA A 109 8.02 -9.68 4.15
CA ALA A 109 8.90 -10.81 3.86
C ALA A 109 10.38 -10.39 3.75
N ASP A 110 11.15 -10.66 4.81
CA ASP A 110 12.60 -10.39 4.85
C ASP A 110 13.36 -11.07 3.70
N ASN A 111 12.97 -12.27 3.28
CA ASN A 111 13.61 -12.96 2.16
C ASN A 111 13.42 -12.21 0.84
N ALA A 112 12.20 -11.73 0.57
CA ALA A 112 11.92 -10.95 -0.64
C ALA A 112 12.68 -9.63 -0.63
N LEU A 113 12.82 -8.99 0.53
CA LEU A 113 13.65 -7.80 0.71
C LEU A 113 15.14 -8.09 0.47
N LYS A 114 15.69 -9.15 1.09
CA LYS A 114 17.09 -9.55 0.94
C LYS A 114 17.44 -9.83 -0.51
N GLU A 115 16.63 -10.61 -1.21
CA GLU A 115 16.84 -10.93 -2.63
C GLU A 115 16.70 -9.70 -3.52
N SER A 116 15.68 -8.87 -3.26
CA SER A 116 15.39 -7.73 -4.13
C SER A 116 16.44 -6.65 -4.04
N LEU A 117 16.95 -6.41 -2.83
CA LEU A 117 18.01 -5.44 -2.54
C LEU A 117 19.42 -6.03 -2.72
N ARG A 118 19.56 -7.36 -2.87
CA ARG A 118 20.85 -8.07 -2.88
C ARG A 118 21.66 -7.80 -1.61
N TRP A 119 21.05 -8.06 -0.46
CA TRP A 119 21.63 -7.82 0.87
C TRP A 119 23.05 -8.43 1.01
N PRO A 120 24.12 -7.60 1.11
CA PRO A 120 25.50 -8.09 1.05
C PRO A 120 26.09 -8.42 2.42
N LEU A 121 25.43 -7.98 3.50
CA LEU A 121 25.96 -8.11 4.85
C LEU A 121 25.56 -9.46 5.44
N GLU A 122 26.49 -10.05 6.18
CA GLU A 122 26.18 -11.18 7.03
C GLU A 122 25.16 -10.77 8.10
N GLY A 123 24.18 -11.64 8.38
CA GLY A 123 23.15 -11.41 9.37
C GLY A 123 21.79 -10.97 8.80
N SER A 124 20.92 -10.50 9.69
CA SER A 124 19.55 -10.09 9.33
C SER A 124 19.47 -8.59 9.05
N ILE A 125 18.62 -8.20 8.09
CA ILE A 125 18.30 -6.79 7.80
C ILE A 125 17.84 -6.08 9.08
N ARG A 126 16.99 -6.74 9.87
CA ARG A 126 16.43 -6.21 11.11
C ARG A 126 17.50 -5.93 12.15
N SER A 127 18.42 -6.86 12.37
CA SER A 127 19.55 -6.67 13.30
C SER A 127 20.43 -5.49 12.89
N TRP A 128 20.69 -5.33 11.58
CA TRP A 128 21.44 -4.19 11.07
C TRP A 128 20.71 -2.86 11.31
N LEU A 129 19.40 -2.81 11.06
CA LEU A 129 18.58 -1.63 11.30
C LEU A 129 18.49 -1.27 12.79
N GLN A 130 18.38 -2.27 13.68
CA GLN A 130 18.43 -2.06 15.13
C GLN A 130 19.75 -1.41 15.56
N GLN A 131 20.89 -1.85 15.00
CA GLN A 131 22.19 -1.22 15.25
C GLN A 131 22.26 0.23 14.72
N LYS A 132 21.44 0.57 13.73
CA LYS A 132 21.28 1.95 13.22
C LYS A 132 20.25 2.77 14.01
N GLY A 133 19.65 2.21 15.05
CA GLY A 133 18.70 2.90 15.93
C GLY A 133 17.25 2.84 15.46
N PHE A 134 16.92 2.02 14.45
CA PHE A 134 15.53 1.80 14.07
C PHE A 134 14.82 0.91 15.09
N ARG A 135 13.58 1.30 15.40
CA ARG A 135 12.66 0.54 16.25
C ARG A 135 11.67 -0.23 15.40
N PHE A 136 11.17 -1.32 15.97
CA PHE A 136 10.24 -2.24 15.33
C PHE A 136 9.03 -2.44 16.22
N ASP A 137 7.87 -2.57 15.60
CA ASP A 137 6.64 -2.96 16.26
C ASP A 137 6.64 -4.47 16.62
N ALA A 138 5.55 -4.92 17.24
CA ALA A 138 5.37 -6.31 17.64
C ALA A 138 5.34 -7.29 16.44
N ASP A 139 4.96 -6.82 15.26
CA ASP A 139 4.96 -7.60 14.02
C ASP A 139 6.34 -7.61 13.32
N GLY A 140 7.33 -6.92 13.91
CA GLY A 140 8.67 -6.81 13.39
C GLY A 140 8.76 -5.92 12.16
N LYS A 141 7.83 -4.98 12.00
CA LYS A 141 7.91 -3.91 10.99
C LYS A 141 8.52 -2.65 11.61
N PRO A 142 9.33 -1.88 10.87
CA PRO A 142 9.93 -0.67 11.40
C PRO A 142 8.88 0.43 11.63
N GLU A 143 9.01 1.16 12.74
CA GLU A 143 8.16 2.33 13.03
C GLU A 143 8.27 3.43 11.96
N ARG A 144 9.42 3.47 11.26
CA ARG A 144 9.76 4.41 10.20
C ARG A 144 10.15 3.67 8.91
N PRO A 145 9.18 3.11 8.16
CA PRO A 145 9.44 2.16 7.08
C PRO A 145 10.14 2.79 5.88
N LYS A 146 9.79 4.01 5.47
CA LYS A 146 10.51 4.77 4.44
C LYS A 146 11.96 4.95 4.80
N GLU A 147 12.25 5.45 5.99
CA GLU A 147 13.60 5.80 6.39
C GLU A 147 14.46 4.55 6.60
N ALA A 148 13.85 3.46 7.08
CA ALA A 148 14.52 2.16 7.17
C ALA A 148 14.89 1.65 5.78
N LEU A 149 13.96 1.71 4.81
CA LEU A 149 14.24 1.33 3.43
C LEU A 149 15.33 2.23 2.82
N GLU A 150 15.23 3.55 2.99
CA GLU A 150 16.20 4.53 2.51
C GLU A 150 17.60 4.31 3.08
N ALA A 151 17.70 3.94 4.36
CA ALA A 151 18.98 3.58 4.98
C ALA A 151 19.61 2.36 4.30
N MET A 152 18.80 1.37 3.89
CA MET A 152 19.29 0.18 3.21
C MET A 152 19.75 0.49 1.78
N VAL A 153 18.94 1.15 0.95
CA VAL A 153 19.29 1.41 -0.47
C VAL A 153 20.57 2.24 -0.62
N ARG A 154 20.91 3.08 0.37
CA ARG A 154 22.20 3.81 0.41
C ARG A 154 23.42 2.87 0.43
N ILE A 155 23.33 1.73 1.13
CA ILE A 155 24.41 0.71 1.13
C ILE A 155 24.60 0.14 -0.27
N HIS A 156 23.50 -0.08 -0.97
CA HIS A 156 23.47 -0.77 -2.26
C HIS A 156 23.78 0.14 -3.46
N ARG A 157 23.85 1.46 -3.25
CA ARG A 157 23.82 2.47 -4.33
C ARG A 157 22.70 2.21 -5.35
N GLN A 158 21.65 1.52 -4.92
CA GLN A 158 20.47 1.26 -5.73
C GLN A 158 19.47 2.37 -5.43
N PRO A 159 18.87 3.00 -6.45
CA PRO A 159 17.84 4.00 -6.19
C PRO A 159 16.59 3.31 -5.61
N ARG A 160 15.92 3.99 -4.67
CA ARG A 160 14.55 3.66 -4.29
C ARG A 160 13.66 3.88 -5.51
N SER A 161 13.40 2.81 -6.25
CA SER A 161 12.65 2.85 -7.51
C SER A 161 11.28 2.22 -7.33
N SER A 162 10.27 2.73 -8.03
CA SER A 162 8.92 2.14 -7.97
C SER A 162 8.90 0.70 -8.49
N ALA A 163 9.82 0.34 -9.41
CA ALA A 163 10.02 -1.04 -9.85
C ALA A 163 10.42 -2.00 -8.70
N LEU A 164 11.12 -1.51 -7.67
CA LEU A 164 11.43 -2.29 -6.48
C LEU A 164 10.14 -2.67 -5.72
N TYR A 165 9.17 -1.76 -5.63
CA TYR A 165 7.89 -2.03 -4.96
C TYR A 165 7.10 -3.10 -5.70
N GLU A 166 6.96 -2.99 -7.02
CA GLU A 166 6.29 -4.02 -7.83
C GLU A 166 7.01 -5.37 -7.72
N LYS A 167 8.35 -5.39 -7.81
CA LYS A 167 9.15 -6.61 -7.66
C LYS A 167 8.96 -7.28 -6.30
N ILE A 168 8.92 -6.50 -5.21
CA ILE A 168 8.76 -7.03 -3.86
C ILE A 168 7.31 -7.48 -3.64
N THR A 169 6.32 -6.63 -3.94
CA THR A 169 4.90 -6.96 -3.72
C THR A 169 4.41 -8.11 -4.60
N SER A 170 4.99 -8.29 -5.79
CA SER A 170 4.76 -9.49 -6.63
C SER A 170 5.37 -10.77 -6.05
N ARG A 171 6.20 -10.71 -5.00
CA ARG A 171 6.83 -11.88 -4.36
C ARG A 171 6.38 -12.10 -2.93
N ILE A 172 6.01 -11.05 -2.21
CA ILE A 172 5.49 -11.16 -0.84
C ILE A 172 4.28 -12.10 -0.83
N SER A 173 4.17 -12.89 0.23
CA SER A 173 2.98 -13.67 0.48
C SER A 173 1.85 -12.71 0.85
N LEU A 174 1.10 -12.25 -0.16
CA LEU A 174 -0.09 -11.40 0.02
C LEU A 174 -1.15 -12.08 0.89
N GLN A 175 -1.15 -13.41 0.93
CA GLN A 175 -2.00 -14.22 1.81
C GLN A 175 -1.63 -14.05 3.30
N ARG A 176 -0.32 -13.92 3.60
CA ARG A 176 0.21 -13.80 4.96
C ARG A 176 0.55 -12.38 5.39
N CYS A 177 0.24 -11.38 4.54
CA CYS A 177 0.39 -9.98 4.92
C CYS A 177 -0.62 -9.66 6.04
N THR A 178 -0.12 -9.30 7.22
CA THR A 178 -0.91 -8.93 8.41
C THR A 178 -1.14 -7.43 8.52
N ASP A 179 -0.66 -6.66 7.54
CA ASP A 179 -0.84 -5.21 7.55
C ASP A 179 -2.33 -4.81 7.55
N PRO A 180 -2.80 -3.98 8.50
CA PRO A 180 -4.21 -3.65 8.62
C PRO A 180 -4.81 -3.05 7.34
N ALA A 181 -4.11 -2.11 6.69
CA ALA A 181 -4.58 -1.49 5.46
C ALA A 181 -4.62 -2.49 4.30
N PHE A 182 -3.61 -3.36 4.20
CA PHE A 182 -3.60 -4.43 3.21
C PHE A 182 -4.74 -5.45 3.43
N VAL A 183 -5.01 -5.82 4.68
CA VAL A 183 -6.11 -6.73 5.04
C VAL A 183 -7.46 -6.13 4.64
N ARG A 184 -7.71 -4.85 4.92
CA ARG A 184 -8.92 -4.13 4.50
C ARG A 184 -9.04 -4.05 2.98
N LEU A 185 -7.95 -3.72 2.28
CA LEU A 185 -7.91 -3.68 0.81
C LEU A 185 -8.25 -5.06 0.22
N ARG A 186 -7.61 -6.12 0.71
CA ARG A 186 -7.84 -7.49 0.26
C ARG A 186 -9.28 -7.90 0.49
N ALA A 187 -9.85 -7.62 1.66
CA ALA A 187 -11.24 -7.94 1.98
C ALA A 187 -12.22 -7.24 1.01
N ALA A 188 -12.01 -5.94 0.73
CA ALA A 188 -12.83 -5.20 -0.23
C ALA A 188 -12.74 -5.81 -1.64
N LEU A 189 -11.53 -6.12 -2.10
CA LEU A 189 -11.31 -6.73 -3.42
C LEU A 189 -11.93 -8.13 -3.52
N GLN A 190 -11.79 -8.97 -2.50
CA GLN A 190 -12.41 -10.31 -2.43
C GLN A 190 -13.92 -10.25 -2.44
N HIS A 191 -14.51 -9.27 -1.74
CA HIS A 191 -15.94 -9.06 -1.75
C HIS A 191 -16.45 -8.63 -3.15
N TRP A 192 -15.72 -7.75 -3.84
CA TRP A 192 -16.14 -7.25 -5.16
C TRP A 192 -15.84 -8.20 -6.32
N PHE A 193 -14.77 -9.00 -6.20
CA PHE A 193 -14.22 -9.82 -7.26
C PHE A 193 -13.86 -11.21 -6.75
N PRO A 194 -14.81 -11.99 -6.20
CA PRO A 194 -14.52 -13.30 -5.65
C PRO A 194 -13.81 -14.17 -6.70
N ALA A 195 -12.88 -15.00 -6.25
CA ALA A 195 -12.32 -16.07 -7.09
C ALA A 195 -13.48 -16.92 -7.62
N ALA A 196 -13.40 -17.36 -8.88
CA ALA A 196 -14.35 -18.34 -9.38
C ALA A 196 -14.26 -19.60 -8.51
N ASP A 197 -15.40 -20.15 -8.10
CA ASP A 197 -15.45 -21.46 -7.44
C ASP A 197 -14.71 -22.45 -8.34
N ARG A 198 -13.63 -23.05 -7.81
CA ARG A 198 -12.92 -24.15 -8.48
C ARG A 198 -13.61 -25.46 -8.16
#